data_AF-A0AAE9NCT6-F1
#
_entry.id   AF-A0AAE9NCT6-F1
#
_cell.length_a   1.000
_cell.length_b   1.000
_cell.length_c   1.000
_cell.angle_alpha   90.00
_cell.angle_beta   90.00
_cell.angle_gamma   90.00
#
_symmetry.space_group_name_H-M   'P 1'
#
loop_
_entity.id
_entity.type
_entity.pdbx_description
1 polymer ?
#
loop_
_entity_poly.entity_id
_entity_poly.type
_entity_poly.pdbx_seq_one_letter_code
_entity_poly.pdbx_strand_id
1 'polypeptide(L)'
;MSLSGMLRTQRFDDYRLCHQSTVNQTLHLFSAVIFLFCYGLLFVDPALAGIVGWIAMLTRQTGHFFFEPNGYDAVNDVSNDYKEAIKVGYNQTRKIILLLVWGSAPIALYVDPTLFGLFDPPAGRLDFIRHVGTLWLAIGIGGGLARMLQLFATRDVTTGLVWAFKVLTDPFHNIALYWKSPLKLMRGELIDTAIADADWGDEDAEEAAHLT
;
A
#
# COMPACT_ATOMS: atom_id res chain seq x y z
N MET A 1 -0.65 -15.66 18.99
CA MET A 1 -1.36 -14.48 18.47
C MET A 1 -2.48 -14.96 17.56
N SER A 2 -3.71 -14.47 17.75
CA SER A 2 -4.86 -14.76 16.90
C SER A 2 -4.68 -14.16 15.49
N LEU A 3 -5.48 -14.59 14.50
CA LEU A 3 -5.50 -13.97 13.16
C LEU A 3 -5.86 -12.47 13.24
N SER A 4 -6.85 -12.15 14.08
CA SER A 4 -7.31 -10.79 14.33
C SER A 4 -6.21 -9.95 14.98
N GLY A 5 -5.57 -10.48 16.02
CA GLY A 5 -4.43 -9.84 16.68
C GLY A 5 -3.29 -9.55 15.71
N MET A 6 -2.94 -10.51 14.84
CA MET A 6 -1.90 -10.30 13.82
C MET A 6 -2.25 -9.19 12.83
N LEU A 7 -3.48 -9.16 12.35
CA LEU A 7 -3.95 -8.11 11.44
C LEU A 7 -3.91 -6.74 12.14
N ARG A 8 -4.35 -6.69 13.39
CA ARG A 8 -4.34 -5.48 14.23
C ARG A 8 -2.92 -4.97 14.43
N THR A 9 -1.97 -5.82 14.84
CA THR A 9 -0.55 -5.47 14.98
C THR A 9 0.01 -4.92 13.66
N GLN A 10 -0.21 -5.63 12.54
CA GLN A 10 0.30 -5.16 11.23
C GLN A 10 -0.30 -3.82 10.78
N ARG A 11 -1.55 -3.51 11.16
CA ARG A 11 -2.19 -2.23 10.87
C ARG A 11 -1.72 -1.13 11.81
N PHE A 12 -1.57 -1.45 13.09
CA PHE A 12 -1.07 -0.54 14.10
C PHE A 12 0.38 -0.13 13.81
N ASP A 13 1.26 -1.08 13.52
CA ASP A 13 2.66 -0.81 13.16
C ASP A 13 2.76 0.12 11.95
N ASP A 14 1.88 -0.05 10.97
CA ASP A 14 1.84 0.78 9.77
C ASP A 14 1.31 2.19 10.07
N TYR A 15 0.23 2.31 10.86
CA TYR A 15 -0.27 3.58 11.35
C TYR A 15 0.80 4.34 12.16
N ARG A 16 1.40 3.68 13.15
CA ARG A 16 2.33 4.28 14.11
C ARG A 16 3.66 4.65 13.46
N LEU A 17 4.25 3.73 12.71
CA LEU A 17 5.60 3.90 12.19
C LEU A 17 5.63 4.53 10.78
N CYS A 18 4.55 4.46 10.00
CA CYS A 18 4.63 4.82 8.58
C CYS A 18 3.75 5.99 8.15
N HIS A 19 2.94 6.57 9.06
CA HIS A 19 1.94 7.59 8.71
C HIS A 19 1.90 8.76 9.71
N GLN A 20 3.07 9.27 10.15
CA GLN A 20 3.12 10.39 11.10
C GLN A 20 2.75 11.73 10.48
N SER A 21 2.98 11.90 9.18
CA SER A 21 2.66 13.14 8.48
C SER A 21 1.18 13.18 8.10
N THR A 22 0.49 14.26 8.49
CA THR A 22 -0.90 14.50 8.09
C THR A 22 -1.03 14.66 6.56
N VAL A 23 0.02 15.10 5.86
CA VAL A 23 0.06 15.13 4.40
C VAL A 23 0.04 13.72 3.83
N ASN A 24 0.89 12.85 4.37
CA ASN A 24 0.91 11.44 3.99
C ASN A 24 -0.44 10.75 4.28
N GLN A 25 -1.04 11.00 5.45
CA GLN A 25 -2.39 10.51 5.79
C GLN A 25 -3.45 10.96 4.76
N THR A 26 -3.40 12.23 4.34
CA THR A 26 -4.32 12.78 3.32
C THR A 26 -4.11 12.13 1.95
N LEU A 27 -2.86 11.91 1.55
CA LEU A 27 -2.55 11.18 0.31
C LEU A 27 -3.01 9.73 0.38
N HIS A 28 -2.89 9.08 1.54
CA HIS A 28 -3.45 7.75 1.78
C HIS A 28 -4.97 7.73 1.64
N LEU A 29 -5.68 8.73 2.19
CA LEU A 29 -7.13 8.88 2.04
C LEU A 29 -7.54 8.98 0.55
N PHE A 30 -6.90 9.88 -0.20
CA PHE A 30 -7.21 10.02 -1.63
C PHE A 30 -6.87 8.74 -2.41
N SER A 31 -5.69 8.15 -2.16
CA SER A 31 -5.32 6.88 -2.79
C SER A 31 -6.33 5.76 -2.50
N ALA A 32 -6.87 5.71 -1.29
CA ALA A 32 -7.84 4.70 -0.88
C ALA A 32 -9.15 4.81 -1.66
N VAL A 33 -9.68 6.03 -1.85
CA VAL A 33 -10.87 6.25 -2.67
C VAL A 33 -10.62 5.83 -4.13
N ILE A 34 -9.44 6.16 -4.68
CA ILE A 34 -9.06 5.76 -6.05
C ILE A 34 -8.94 4.24 -6.15
N PHE A 35 -8.39 3.55 -5.14
CA PHE A 35 -8.33 2.09 -5.10
C PHE A 35 -9.72 1.44 -5.10
N LEU A 36 -10.69 2.00 -4.35
CA LEU A 36 -12.05 1.47 -4.37
C LEU A 36 -12.70 1.62 -5.75
N PHE A 37 -12.46 2.74 -6.44
CA PHE A 37 -12.88 2.89 -7.83
C PHE A 37 -12.19 1.89 -8.76
N CYS A 38 -10.87 1.66 -8.56
CA CYS A 38 -10.13 0.62 -9.26
C CYS A 38 -10.73 -0.77 -9.06
N TYR A 39 -11.18 -1.11 -7.84
CA TYR A 39 -11.82 -2.40 -7.56
C TYR A 39 -13.12 -2.58 -8.34
N GLY A 40 -13.94 -1.52 -8.46
CA GLY A 40 -15.12 -1.55 -9.32
C GLY A 40 -14.77 -1.72 -10.79
N LEU A 41 -13.73 -1.02 -11.26
CA LEU A 41 -13.29 -1.09 -12.66
C LEU A 41 -12.76 -2.47 -13.07
N LEU A 42 -12.22 -3.28 -12.15
CA LEU A 42 -11.75 -4.63 -12.48
C LEU A 42 -12.83 -5.50 -13.15
N PHE A 43 -14.11 -5.25 -12.86
CA PHE A 43 -15.23 -6.00 -13.43
C PHE A 43 -15.71 -5.48 -14.78
N VAL A 44 -15.24 -4.31 -15.21
CA VAL A 44 -15.74 -3.61 -16.40
C VAL A 44 -14.64 -3.37 -17.42
N ASP A 45 -13.50 -2.84 -16.97
CA ASP A 45 -12.36 -2.50 -17.82
C ASP A 45 -11.04 -2.70 -17.04
N PRO A 46 -10.44 -3.91 -17.11
CA PRO A 46 -9.19 -4.22 -16.42
C PRO A 46 -8.01 -3.34 -16.85
N ALA A 47 -7.96 -2.94 -18.13
CA ALA A 47 -6.90 -2.07 -18.62
C ALA A 47 -6.98 -0.69 -17.95
N LEU A 48 -8.19 -0.12 -17.89
CA LEU A 48 -8.41 1.14 -17.18
C LEU A 48 -8.19 0.99 -15.67
N ALA A 49 -8.58 -0.14 -15.07
CA ALA A 49 -8.30 -0.44 -13.67
C ALA A 49 -6.79 -0.40 -13.38
N GLY A 50 -5.95 -0.94 -14.25
CA GLY A 50 -4.50 -0.86 -14.11
C GLY A 50 -3.94 0.57 -14.13
N ILE A 51 -4.47 1.44 -14.99
CA ILE A 51 -4.10 2.86 -15.05
C ILE A 51 -4.51 3.58 -13.77
N VAL A 52 -5.76 3.40 -13.34
CA VAL A 52 -6.31 4.02 -12.12
C VAL A 52 -5.57 3.51 -10.87
N GLY A 53 -5.30 2.21 -10.80
CA GLY A 53 -4.52 1.59 -9.72
C GLY A 53 -3.10 2.15 -9.65
N TRP A 54 -2.47 2.42 -10.79
CA TRP A 54 -1.16 3.07 -10.83
C TRP A 54 -1.21 4.51 -10.28
N ILE A 55 -2.26 5.29 -10.60
CA ILE A 55 -2.47 6.63 -10.02
C ILE A 55 -2.66 6.57 -8.51
N ALA A 56 -3.42 5.58 -8.01
CA ALA A 56 -3.60 5.34 -6.59
C ALA A 56 -2.25 5.03 -5.92
N MET A 57 -1.45 4.14 -6.52
CA MET A 57 -0.12 3.79 -6.04
C MET A 57 0.83 5.00 -6.03
N LEU A 58 0.86 5.80 -7.10
CA LEU A 58 1.71 6.99 -7.17
C LEU A 58 1.35 8.00 -6.07
N THR A 59 0.06 8.26 -5.87
CA THR A 59 -0.44 9.12 -4.79
C THR A 59 0.03 8.61 -3.43
N ARG A 60 -0.13 7.31 -3.17
CA ARG A 60 0.28 6.67 -1.91
C ARG A 60 1.79 6.73 -1.69
N GLN A 61 2.57 6.37 -2.71
CA GLN A 61 4.04 6.36 -2.59
C GLN A 61 4.59 7.78 -2.40
N THR A 62 3.99 8.79 -3.02
CA THR A 62 4.36 10.20 -2.79
C THR A 62 4.32 10.53 -1.29
N GLY A 63 3.28 10.09 -0.59
CA GLY A 63 3.18 10.22 0.86
C GLY A 63 4.37 9.59 1.61
N HIS A 64 4.60 8.30 1.39
CA HIS A 64 5.69 7.58 2.07
C HIS A 64 7.09 8.09 1.75
N PHE A 65 7.38 8.50 0.51
CA PHE A 65 8.75 8.86 0.11
C PHE A 65 9.13 10.30 0.47
N PHE A 66 8.17 11.24 0.41
CA PHE A 66 8.46 12.66 0.58
C PHE A 66 8.05 13.22 1.94
N PHE A 67 7.13 12.57 2.65
CA PHE A 67 6.55 13.13 3.88
C PHE A 67 6.83 12.30 5.13
N GLU A 68 7.44 11.12 5.01
CA GLU A 68 7.88 10.32 6.15
C GLU A 68 9.41 10.36 6.30
N PRO A 69 9.93 10.27 7.53
CA PRO A 69 11.37 10.35 7.77
C PRO A 69 12.10 9.11 7.22
N ASN A 70 13.15 9.36 6.44
CA ASN A 70 14.10 8.34 5.95
C ASN A 70 15.36 8.23 6.84
N GLY A 71 15.27 8.77 8.06
CA GLY A 71 16.36 8.85 9.05
C GLY A 71 15.84 8.56 10.46
N TYR A 72 16.33 9.27 11.47
CA TYR A 72 15.77 9.12 12.81
C TYR A 72 14.33 9.62 12.86
N ASP A 73 13.43 8.80 13.40
CA ASP A 73 12.02 9.14 13.62
C ASP A 73 11.87 9.69 15.04
N ALA A 74 11.88 11.01 15.17
CA ALA A 74 11.80 11.68 16.47
C ALA A 74 10.42 11.55 17.14
N VAL A 75 9.35 11.26 16.38
CA VAL A 75 7.99 11.08 16.94
C VAL A 75 7.87 9.72 17.62
N ASN A 76 8.44 8.69 16.99
CA ASN A 76 8.39 7.33 17.51
C ASN A 76 9.65 6.93 18.30
N ASP A 77 10.66 7.79 18.36
CA ASP A 77 11.96 7.56 19.02
C ASP A 77 12.69 6.29 18.52
N VAL A 78 12.71 6.10 17.20
CA VAL A 78 13.30 4.91 16.56
C VAL A 78 14.12 5.24 15.32
N SER A 79 15.06 4.36 14.99
CA SER A 79 15.83 4.45 13.75
C SER A 79 15.02 4.02 12.52
N ASN A 80 15.39 4.53 11.34
CA ASN A 80 14.78 4.07 10.08
C ASN A 80 14.96 2.56 9.87
N ASP A 81 16.14 2.02 10.20
CA ASP A 81 16.44 0.59 10.02
C ASP A 81 15.49 -0.29 10.83
N TYR A 82 15.14 0.14 12.04
CA TYR A 82 14.14 -0.53 12.88
C TYR A 82 12.75 -0.51 12.21
N LYS A 83 12.31 0.65 11.71
CA LYS A 83 11.03 0.80 10.99
C LYS A 83 10.97 -0.11 9.77
N GLU A 84 12.05 -0.15 8.98
CA GLU A 84 12.14 -0.98 7.79
C GLU A 84 12.18 -2.49 8.10
N ALA A 85 12.74 -2.88 9.24
CA ALA A 85 12.77 -4.28 9.68
C ALA A 85 11.40 -4.81 10.13
N ILE A 86 10.55 -3.94 10.70
CA ILE A 86 9.19 -4.28 11.13
C ILE A 86 8.24 -4.49 9.94
N LYS A 87 8.45 -3.79 8.82
CA LYS A 87 7.57 -3.85 7.65
C LYS A 87 7.46 -5.27 7.09
N VAL A 88 6.34 -5.93 7.43
CA VAL A 88 5.98 -7.25 6.91
C VAL A 88 5.71 -7.21 5.41
N GLY A 89 5.20 -6.10 4.88
CA GLY A 89 5.00 -5.93 3.44
C GLY A 89 6.26 -5.54 2.70
N TYR A 90 6.16 -4.43 2.00
CA TYR A 90 7.27 -3.86 1.23
C TYR A 90 8.03 -2.86 2.09
N ASN A 91 9.30 -3.17 2.36
CA ASN A 91 10.27 -2.19 2.82
C ASN A 91 10.65 -1.25 1.65
N GLN A 92 11.33 -0.15 1.94
CA GLN A 92 11.64 0.90 0.96
C GLN A 92 12.39 0.36 -0.25
N THR A 93 13.39 -0.51 -0.06
CA THR A 93 14.13 -1.13 -1.18
C THR A 93 13.20 -1.92 -2.10
N ARG A 94 12.32 -2.76 -1.55
CA ARG A 94 11.36 -3.53 -2.36
C ARG A 94 10.35 -2.62 -3.06
N LYS A 95 9.91 -1.53 -2.41
CA LYS A 95 9.03 -0.51 -3.03
C LYS A 95 9.71 0.11 -4.25
N ILE A 96 10.98 0.52 -4.11
CA ILE A 96 11.76 1.10 -5.21
C ILE A 96 11.87 0.10 -6.37
N ILE A 97 12.23 -1.15 -6.09
CA ILE A 97 12.33 -2.20 -7.13
C ILE A 97 10.99 -2.35 -7.86
N LEU A 98 9.87 -2.45 -7.13
CA LEU A 98 8.55 -2.59 -7.74
C LEU A 98 8.17 -1.36 -8.60
N LEU A 99 8.49 -0.15 -8.14
CA LEU A 99 8.26 1.08 -8.90
C LEU A 99 9.12 1.15 -10.17
N LEU A 100 10.37 0.68 -10.13
CA LEU A 100 11.22 0.58 -11.31
C LEU A 100 10.66 -0.41 -12.34
N VAL A 101 10.18 -1.57 -11.88
CA VAL A 101 9.53 -2.57 -12.75
C VAL A 101 8.30 -1.95 -13.42
N TRP A 102 7.41 -1.31 -12.66
CA TRP A 102 6.26 -0.62 -13.26
C TRP A 102 6.65 0.53 -14.19
N GLY A 103 7.64 1.35 -13.82
CA GLY A 103 8.14 2.45 -14.66
C GLY A 103 8.79 1.98 -15.96
N SER A 104 9.29 0.74 -15.98
CA SER A 104 9.85 0.12 -17.19
C SER A 104 8.79 -0.39 -18.18
N ALA A 105 7.56 -0.66 -17.73
CA ALA A 105 6.52 -1.26 -18.57
C ALA A 105 6.16 -0.43 -19.82
N PRO A 106 5.94 0.90 -19.75
CA PRO A 106 5.73 1.72 -20.95
C PRO A 106 6.93 1.72 -21.89
N ILE A 107 8.15 1.64 -21.35
CA ILE A 107 9.39 1.61 -22.15
C ILE A 107 9.48 0.28 -22.91
N ALA A 108 9.20 -0.84 -22.23
CA ALA A 108 9.18 -2.16 -22.85
C ALA A 108 8.15 -2.22 -23.99
N LEU A 109 6.92 -1.73 -23.75
CA LEU A 109 5.88 -1.66 -24.78
C LEU A 109 6.21 -0.66 -25.90
N TYR A 110 6.99 0.38 -25.63
CA TYR A 110 7.43 1.29 -26.68
C TYR A 110 8.46 0.63 -27.62
N VAL A 111 9.34 -0.22 -27.07
CA VAL A 111 10.37 -0.95 -27.83
C VAL A 111 9.77 -2.16 -28.57
N ASP A 112 8.92 -2.93 -27.91
CA ASP A 112 8.14 -4.02 -28.51
C ASP A 112 6.65 -3.86 -28.15
N PRO A 113 5.86 -3.23 -29.03
CA PRO A 113 4.43 -2.98 -28.80
C PRO A 113 3.58 -4.24 -28.66
N THR A 114 4.07 -5.39 -29.13
CA THR A 114 3.39 -6.68 -28.98
C THR A 114 3.80 -7.40 -27.69
N LEU A 115 4.88 -6.97 -27.05
CA LEU A 115 5.51 -7.59 -25.89
C LEU A 115 5.62 -9.12 -26.04
N PHE A 116 6.43 -9.56 -27.00
CA PHE A 116 6.62 -10.97 -27.36
C PHE A 116 5.32 -11.69 -27.80
N GLY A 117 4.41 -10.96 -28.44
CA GLY A 117 3.12 -11.48 -28.89
C GLY A 117 2.04 -11.60 -27.81
N LEU A 118 2.24 -10.98 -26.64
CA LEU A 118 1.20 -10.88 -25.61
C LEU A 118 0.03 -9.98 -26.05
N PHE A 119 0.33 -8.97 -26.88
CA PHE A 119 -0.63 -8.01 -27.41
C PHE A 119 -0.60 -7.99 -28.95
N ASP A 120 -1.73 -7.66 -29.56
CA ASP A 120 -1.75 -7.25 -30.96
C ASP A 120 -1.01 -5.91 -31.14
N PRO A 121 -0.45 -5.61 -32.33
CA PRO A 121 0.12 -4.30 -32.60
C PRO A 121 -0.91 -3.20 -32.36
N PRO A 122 -0.62 -2.17 -31.55
CA PRO A 122 -1.62 -1.19 -31.16
C PRO A 122 -2.10 -0.38 -32.37
N ALA A 123 -3.41 -0.31 -32.56
CA ALA A 123 -3.99 0.45 -33.68
C ALA A 123 -3.79 1.97 -33.55
N GLY A 124 -3.47 2.45 -32.35
CA GLY A 124 -3.17 3.85 -32.08
C GLY A 124 -2.80 4.11 -30.63
N ARG A 125 -2.74 5.40 -30.26
CA ARG A 125 -2.27 5.83 -28.93
C ARG A 125 -3.11 5.31 -27.77
N LEU A 126 -4.43 5.25 -27.95
CA LEU A 126 -5.32 4.75 -26.90
C LEU A 126 -5.09 3.26 -26.64
N ASP A 127 -4.88 2.48 -27.70
CA ASP A 127 -4.62 1.05 -27.60
C ASP A 127 -3.29 0.76 -26.90
N PHE A 128 -2.25 1.55 -27.22
CA PHE A 128 -0.98 1.53 -26.48
C PHE A 128 -1.17 1.83 -24.99
N ILE A 129 -1.93 2.87 -24.63
CA ILE A 129 -2.23 3.21 -23.23
C ILE A 129 -2.98 2.06 -22.54
N ARG A 130 -3.88 1.37 -23.24
CA ARG A 130 -4.58 0.21 -22.71
C ARG A 130 -3.64 -0.98 -22.48
N HIS A 131 -2.68 -1.26 -23.37
CA HIS A 131 -1.66 -2.28 -23.14
C HIS A 131 -0.81 -1.95 -21.90
N VAL A 132 -0.42 -0.68 -21.73
CA VAL A 132 0.28 -0.21 -20.53
C VAL A 132 -0.57 -0.45 -19.28
N GLY A 133 -1.86 -0.10 -19.32
CA GLY A 133 -2.80 -0.34 -18.23
C GLY A 133 -2.90 -1.81 -17.85
N THR A 134 -3.11 -2.69 -18.84
CA THR A 134 -3.15 -4.14 -18.63
C THR A 134 -1.86 -4.67 -18.03
N LEU A 135 -0.70 -4.22 -18.52
CA LEU A 135 0.59 -4.66 -18.03
C LEU A 135 0.85 -4.16 -16.60
N TRP A 136 0.49 -2.91 -16.28
CA TRP A 136 0.55 -2.39 -14.92
C TRP A 136 -0.34 -3.15 -13.95
N LEU A 137 -1.56 -3.53 -14.37
CA LEU A 137 -2.43 -4.40 -13.57
C LEU A 137 -1.75 -5.75 -13.30
N ALA A 138 -1.20 -6.39 -14.34
CA ALA A 138 -0.52 -7.68 -14.21
C ALA A 138 0.69 -7.59 -13.27
N ILE A 139 1.50 -6.54 -13.37
CA ILE A 139 2.63 -6.31 -12.45
C ILE A 139 2.15 -6.09 -11.02
N GLY A 140 1.05 -5.34 -10.81
CA GLY A 140 0.50 -5.09 -9.48
C GLY A 140 0.02 -6.38 -8.81
N ILE A 141 -0.77 -7.19 -9.53
CA ILE A 141 -1.24 -8.49 -9.04
C ILE A 141 -0.05 -9.42 -8.81
N GLY A 142 0.85 -9.53 -9.79
CA GLY A 142 2.03 -10.39 -9.73
C GLY A 142 2.97 -10.03 -8.57
N GLY A 143 3.22 -8.75 -8.34
CA GLY A 143 4.03 -8.28 -7.21
C GLY A 143 3.37 -8.58 -5.86
N GLY A 144 2.04 -8.42 -5.77
CA GLY A 144 1.28 -8.82 -4.58
C GLY A 144 1.40 -10.31 -4.28
N LEU A 145 1.15 -11.15 -5.28
CA LEU A 145 1.25 -12.62 -5.17
C LEU A 145 2.68 -13.08 -4.86
N ALA A 146 3.68 -12.52 -5.54
CA ALA A 146 5.08 -12.83 -5.29
C ALA A 146 5.48 -12.51 -3.84
N ARG A 147 5.03 -11.36 -3.29
CA ARG A 147 5.30 -11.03 -1.89
C ARG A 147 4.59 -11.98 -0.93
N MET A 148 3.34 -12.34 -1.21
CA MET A 148 2.60 -13.32 -0.40
C MET A 148 3.33 -14.68 -0.35
N LEU A 149 3.73 -15.21 -1.52
CA LEU A 149 4.46 -16.48 -1.60
C LEU A 149 5.82 -16.41 -0.91
N GLN A 150 6.52 -15.28 -1.01
CA GLN A 150 7.77 -15.08 -0.28
C GLN A 150 7.52 -15.06 1.24
N LEU A 151 6.43 -14.45 1.72
CA LEU A 151 6.08 -14.46 3.14
C LEU A 151 5.79 -15.87 3.65
N PHE A 152 5.16 -16.73 2.84
CA PHE A 152 4.96 -18.14 3.18
C PHE A 152 6.29 -18.85 3.44
N ALA A 153 7.33 -18.56 2.64
CA ALA A 153 8.63 -19.19 2.75
C ALA A 153 9.54 -18.59 3.84
N THR A 154 9.39 -17.30 4.15
CA THR A 154 10.30 -16.57 5.04
C THR A 154 9.75 -16.30 6.44
N ARG A 155 8.44 -16.42 6.62
CA ARG A 155 7.75 -16.29 7.90
C ARG A 155 6.91 -17.55 8.13
N ASP A 156 5.71 -17.58 7.55
CA ASP A 156 4.76 -18.69 7.59
C ASP A 156 3.54 -18.36 6.71
N VAL A 157 2.69 -19.37 6.46
CA VAL A 157 1.49 -19.23 5.62
C VAL A 157 0.50 -18.22 6.21
N THR A 158 0.29 -18.24 7.52
CA THR A 158 -0.64 -17.37 8.21
C THR A 158 -0.26 -15.90 8.04
N THR A 159 1.02 -15.56 8.24
CA THR A 159 1.56 -14.22 8.05
C THR A 159 1.31 -13.69 6.64
N GLY A 160 1.54 -14.53 5.62
CA GLY A 160 1.30 -14.13 4.23
C GLY A 160 -0.18 -13.89 3.91
N LEU A 161 -1.08 -14.72 4.45
CA LEU A 161 -2.52 -14.58 4.26
C LEU A 161 -3.08 -13.34 4.97
N VAL A 162 -2.64 -13.11 6.22
CA VAL A 162 -3.02 -11.90 6.98
C VAL A 162 -2.53 -10.64 6.28
N TRP A 163 -1.30 -10.67 5.75
CA TRP A 163 -0.76 -9.55 4.97
C TRP A 163 -1.56 -9.30 3.70
N ALA A 164 -1.91 -10.34 2.94
CA ALA A 164 -2.72 -10.20 1.72
C ALA A 164 -4.11 -9.64 2.05
N PHE A 165 -4.76 -10.15 3.10
CA PHE A 165 -6.04 -9.62 3.58
C PHE A 165 -5.92 -8.15 4.01
N LYS A 166 -4.85 -7.79 4.74
CA LYS A 166 -4.55 -6.39 5.09
C LYS A 166 -4.50 -5.54 3.83
N VAL A 167 -3.70 -5.91 2.84
CA VAL A 167 -3.52 -5.13 1.59
C VAL A 167 -4.85 -4.92 0.86
N LEU A 168 -5.67 -5.97 0.73
CA LEU A 168 -6.96 -5.88 0.03
C LEU A 168 -8.00 -5.02 0.77
N THR A 169 -7.91 -4.96 2.10
CA THR A 169 -8.83 -4.19 2.95
C THR A 169 -8.29 -2.82 3.35
N ASP A 170 -7.04 -2.53 2.98
CA ASP A 170 -6.33 -1.31 3.34
C ASP A 170 -7.03 -0.04 2.89
N PRO A 171 -7.66 0.04 1.69
CA PRO A 171 -8.42 1.24 1.31
C PRO A 171 -9.54 1.59 2.30
N PHE A 172 -10.32 0.60 2.75
CA PHE A 172 -11.38 0.84 3.72
C PHE A 172 -10.83 1.31 5.07
N HIS A 173 -9.74 0.67 5.52
CA HIS A 173 -9.09 1.02 6.78
C HIS A 173 -8.50 2.44 6.74
N ASN A 174 -7.84 2.82 5.64
CA ASN A 174 -7.27 4.15 5.47
C ASN A 174 -8.34 5.25 5.42
N ILE A 175 -9.50 4.99 4.81
CA ILE A 175 -10.62 5.93 4.87
C ILE A 175 -11.07 6.12 6.33
N ALA A 176 -11.27 5.03 7.05
CA ALA A 176 -11.71 5.08 8.46
C ALA A 176 -10.71 5.84 9.35
N LEU A 177 -9.41 5.65 9.15
CA LEU A 177 -8.37 6.35 9.91
C LEU A 177 -8.21 7.82 9.50
N TYR A 178 -8.17 8.10 8.20
CA TYR A 178 -7.62 9.37 7.69
C TYR A 178 -8.68 10.34 7.18
N TRP A 179 -9.97 10.07 7.27
CA TRP A 179 -11.01 10.97 6.76
C TRP A 179 -10.95 12.41 7.33
N LYS A 180 -10.38 12.59 8.53
CA LYS A 180 -10.18 13.92 9.15
C LYS A 180 -8.86 14.60 8.76
N SER A 181 -7.93 13.88 8.14
CA SER A 181 -6.59 14.42 7.82
C SER A 181 -6.62 15.67 6.92
N PRO A 182 -7.55 15.84 5.95
CA PRO A 182 -7.62 17.11 5.22
C PRO A 182 -8.03 18.30 6.11
N LEU A 183 -8.91 18.07 7.10
CA LEU A 183 -9.31 19.09 8.05
C LEU A 183 -8.14 19.47 8.99
N LYS A 184 -7.37 18.48 9.44
CA LYS A 184 -6.14 18.69 10.22
C LYS A 184 -5.14 19.55 9.43
N LEU A 185 -4.92 19.26 8.14
CA LEU A 185 -4.04 20.07 7.28
C LEU A 185 -4.51 21.51 7.13
N MET A 186 -5.81 21.75 6.96
CA MET A 186 -6.36 23.10 6.89
C MET A 186 -6.16 23.91 8.17
N ARG A 187 -5.93 23.24 9.31
CA ARG A 187 -5.58 23.86 10.60
C ARG A 187 -4.07 24.06 10.79
N GLY A 188 -3.25 23.61 9.86
CA GLY A 188 -1.79 23.66 9.96
C GLY A 188 -1.18 22.51 10.78
N GLU A 189 -1.94 21.47 11.10
CA GLU A 189 -1.47 20.30 11.83
C GLU A 189 -0.68 19.36 10.88
N LEU A 190 0.62 19.57 10.73
CA LEU A 190 1.46 18.83 9.77
C LEU A 190 1.86 17.42 10.25
N ILE A 191 2.00 17.23 11.56
CA ILE A 191 2.32 15.96 12.20
C ILE A 191 1.16 15.56 13.09
N ASP A 192 0.74 14.30 13.00
CA ASP A 192 -0.30 13.75 13.86
C ASP A 192 0.29 13.31 15.20
N THR A 193 0.23 14.20 16.19
CA THR A 193 0.82 13.97 17.52
C THR A 193 0.17 12.80 18.26
N ALA A 194 -1.06 12.41 17.90
CA ALA A 194 -1.74 11.27 18.51
C ALA A 194 -1.03 9.94 18.25
N ILE A 195 -0.14 9.86 17.25
CA ILE A 195 0.58 8.63 16.90
C ILE A 195 1.56 8.19 17.99
N ALA A 196 2.24 9.13 18.65
CA ALA A 196 3.23 8.79 19.69
C ALA A 196 2.57 8.09 20.88
N ASP A 197 1.37 8.56 21.27
CA ASP A 197 0.60 8.07 22.41
C ASP A 197 -0.41 6.97 22.03
N ALA A 198 -0.51 6.63 20.74
CA ALA A 198 -1.47 5.64 20.29
C ALA A 198 -1.14 4.25 20.85
N ASP A 199 -2.10 3.67 21.57
CA ASP A 199 -2.10 2.29 22.01
C ASP A 199 -3.43 1.66 21.59
N TRP A 200 -3.38 0.77 20.59
CA TRP A 200 -4.55 0.00 20.16
C TRP A 200 -4.60 -1.31 20.94
N GLY A 201 -4.48 -1.32 22.27
CA GLY A 201 -4.22 -2.49 23.14
C GLY A 201 -4.88 -3.84 22.79
N ASP A 202 -4.44 -4.93 23.44
CA ASP A 202 -4.94 -6.30 23.20
C ASP A 202 -6.37 -6.49 23.76
N GLU A 203 -7.39 -6.37 22.91
CA GLU A 203 -8.77 -6.80 23.25
C GLU A 203 -8.86 -8.30 23.61
N ASP A 204 -7.91 -9.11 23.12
CA ASP A 204 -7.81 -10.54 23.45
C ASP A 204 -7.49 -10.78 24.95
N ALA A 205 -6.98 -9.77 25.68
CA ALA A 205 -6.69 -9.88 27.11
C ALA A 205 -7.93 -9.62 27.99
N GLU A 206 -8.87 -8.77 27.56
CA GLU A 206 -10.12 -8.50 28.27
C GLU A 206 -11.09 -9.68 28.17
N GLU A 207 -11.19 -10.33 27.01
CA GLU A 207 -12.09 -11.48 26.83
C GLU A 207 -11.61 -12.72 27.63
N ALA A 208 -10.30 -12.91 27.80
CA ALA A 208 -9.75 -13.97 28.65
C ALA A 208 -9.96 -13.71 30.16
N ALA A 209 -9.95 -12.45 30.60
CA ALA A 209 -10.18 -12.07 32.00
C ALA A 209 -11.66 -12.17 32.41
N HIS A 210 -12.59 -12.11 31.45
CA HIS A 210 -14.03 -12.28 31.69
C HIS A 210 -14.52 -13.72 31.55
N LEU A 211 -13.64 -14.67 31.19
CA LEU A 211 -13.94 -16.10 31.07
C LEU A 211 -13.27 -16.97 32.16
N THR A 212 -12.63 -16.35 33.15
CA THR A 212 -12.08 -17.00 34.37
C THR A 212 -12.83 -16.54 35.61
#